data_AF-A0AAV6JTW1-F1
#
_entry.id   AF-A0AAV6JTW1-F1
#
_cell.length_a   1.000
_cell.length_b   1.000
_cell.length_c   1.000
_cell.angle_alpha   90.00
_cell.angle_beta   90.00
_cell.angle_gamma   90.00
#
_symmetry.space_group_name_H-M   'P 1'
#
loop_
_entity.id
_entity.type
_entity.pdbx_description
1 polymer ?
#
loop_
_entity_poly.entity_id
_entity_poly.type
_entity_poly.pdbx_seq_one_letter_code
_entity_poly.pdbx_strand_id
1 'polypeptide(L)'
;MNLSFSRVRGTRGYMAPEWISNLPITSKVDVNSYGVVVMEMVTGKSPMTMGGQVSGNTGETEHRGLVKWVREKTNGDHGQKELWLEEIIDPVMKGKCDLRKMEILVQVALECLEEDKDARPTMRQVIERLLPGPLK
;
A
#
# COMPACT_ATOMS: atom_id res chain seq x y z
N MET A 1 -6.80 30.23 -20.94
CA MET A 1 -6.35 28.96 -20.32
C MET A 1 -7.45 28.50 -19.38
N ASN A 2 -8.20 27.47 -19.76
CA ASN A 2 -9.30 26.95 -18.95
C ASN A 2 -8.80 25.67 -18.28
N LEU A 3 -8.12 25.80 -17.13
CA LEU A 3 -7.78 24.66 -16.28
C LEU A 3 -9.06 24.28 -15.55
N SER A 4 -9.86 23.42 -16.19
CA SER A 4 -10.93 22.70 -15.50
C SER A 4 -10.29 21.94 -14.35
N PHE A 5 -10.37 22.50 -13.14
CA PHE A 5 -10.09 21.79 -11.89
C PHE A 5 -11.01 20.57 -11.90
N SER A 6 -10.47 19.40 -12.25
CA SER A 6 -11.21 18.15 -12.11
C SER A 6 -11.53 18.04 -10.63
N ARG A 7 -12.81 18.14 -10.26
CA ARG A 7 -13.28 17.90 -8.89
C ARG A 7 -12.62 16.62 -8.40
N VAL A 8 -11.80 16.74 -7.35
CA VAL A 8 -11.19 15.61 -6.65
C VAL A 8 -12.27 14.55 -6.43
N ARG A 9 -12.16 13.42 -7.12
CA ARG A 9 -13.05 12.26 -7.02
C ARG A 9 -12.20 11.05 -6.67
N GLY A 10 -12.45 10.45 -5.53
CA GLY A 10 -11.72 9.27 -5.07
C GLY A 10 -12.30 8.75 -3.75
N THR A 11 -12.00 7.49 -3.43
CA THR A 11 -12.42 6.87 -2.16
C THR A 11 -11.38 7.16 -1.09
N ARG A 12 -11.81 7.76 0.03
CA ARG A 12 -10.94 8.00 1.20
C ARG A 12 -10.25 6.69 1.62
N GLY A 13 -9.00 6.79 2.06
CA GLY A 13 -8.16 5.64 2.42
C GLY A 13 -7.41 5.00 1.25
N TYR A 14 -7.83 5.22 -0.01
CA TYR A 14 -7.15 4.70 -1.21
C TYR A 14 -6.47 5.80 -2.05
N MET A 15 -6.75 7.06 -1.75
CA MET A 15 -6.19 8.19 -2.49
C MET A 15 -4.74 8.43 -2.11
N ALA A 16 -3.88 8.60 -3.12
CA ALA A 16 -2.50 9.01 -2.92
C ALA A 16 -2.40 10.42 -2.30
N PRO A 17 -1.36 10.72 -1.51
CA PRO A 17 -1.21 12.02 -0.85
C PRO A 17 -1.28 13.21 -1.83
N GLU A 18 -0.65 13.09 -2.99
CA GLU A 18 -0.61 14.16 -4.00
C GLU A 18 -2.00 14.50 -4.58
N TRP A 19 -2.94 13.54 -4.54
CA TRP A 19 -4.32 13.73 -4.98
C TRP A 19 -5.10 14.65 -4.04
N ILE A 20 -4.73 14.66 -2.75
CA ILE A 20 -5.34 15.49 -1.72
C ILE A 20 -4.66 16.86 -1.68
N SER A 21 -3.35 16.92 -1.94
CA SER A 21 -2.56 18.16 -1.92
C SER A 21 -2.65 19.02 -3.19
N ASN A 22 -3.54 18.70 -4.14
CA ASN A 22 -3.66 19.37 -5.45
C ASN A 22 -2.34 19.45 -6.24
N LEU A 23 -1.45 18.48 -6.03
CA LEU A 23 -0.22 18.35 -6.81
C LEU A 23 -0.53 17.70 -8.17
N PRO A 24 0.38 17.77 -9.16
CA PRO A 24 0.18 17.15 -10.46
C PRO A 24 -0.16 15.67 -10.34
N ILE A 25 -1.38 15.33 -10.77
CA ILE A 25 -1.87 13.95 -10.81
C ILE A 25 -1.17 13.24 -11.96
N THR A 26 -0.62 12.07 -11.69
CA THR A 26 0.04 11.18 -12.66
C THR A 26 -0.49 9.76 -12.49
N SER A 27 -0.08 8.82 -13.34
CA SER A 27 -0.41 7.40 -13.18
C SER A 27 0.11 6.78 -11.85
N LYS A 28 0.95 7.49 -11.09
CA LYS A 28 1.46 7.05 -9.78
C LYS A 28 0.39 7.02 -8.68
N VAL A 29 -0.73 7.70 -8.89
CA VAL A 29 -1.87 7.68 -7.96
C VAL A 29 -2.59 6.34 -7.99
N ASP A 30 -2.63 5.69 -9.16
CA ASP A 30 -3.16 4.33 -9.32
C ASP A 30 -2.23 3.30 -8.70
N VAL A 31 -0.91 3.52 -8.79
CA VAL A 31 0.11 2.67 -8.13
C VAL A 31 -0.06 2.69 -6.62
N ASN A 32 -0.28 3.88 -6.02
CA ASN A 32 -0.54 3.99 -4.59
C ASN A 32 -1.84 3.28 -4.20
N SER A 33 -2.94 3.55 -4.91
CA SER A 33 -4.23 2.90 -4.69
C SER A 33 -4.11 1.37 -4.75
N TYR A 34 -3.34 0.85 -5.71
CA TYR A 34 -3.02 -0.57 -5.83
C TYR A 34 -2.28 -1.10 -4.59
N GLY A 35 -1.26 -0.37 -4.12
CA GLY A 35 -0.55 -0.72 -2.89
C GLY A 35 -1.47 -0.81 -1.67
N VAL A 36 -2.43 0.11 -1.52
CA VAL A 36 -3.42 0.07 -0.44
C VAL A 36 -4.25 -1.20 -0.51
N VAL A 37 -4.79 -1.51 -1.69
CA VAL A 37 -5.64 -2.69 -1.91
C VAL A 37 -4.87 -3.98 -1.66
N VAL A 38 -3.61 -4.07 -2.08
CA VAL A 38 -2.76 -5.23 -1.77
C VAL A 38 -2.54 -5.36 -0.27
N MET A 39 -2.26 -4.26 0.44
CA MET A 39 -2.10 -4.29 1.90
C MET A 39 -3.38 -4.72 2.62
N GLU A 40 -4.54 -4.23 2.18
CA GLU A 40 -5.84 -4.66 2.72
C GLU A 40 -6.05 -6.16 2.50
N MET A 41 -5.75 -6.67 1.30
CA MET A 41 -5.85 -8.11 1.01
C MET A 41 -4.91 -8.94 1.88
N VAL A 42 -3.64 -8.54 2.03
CA VAL A 42 -2.66 -9.28 2.83
C VAL A 42 -3.08 -9.33 4.29
N THR A 43 -3.54 -8.21 4.84
CA THR A 43 -3.75 -8.07 6.28
C THR A 43 -5.17 -8.37 6.74
N GLY A 44 -6.14 -8.38 5.81
CA GLY A 44 -7.56 -8.45 6.13
C GLY A 44 -8.08 -7.20 6.85
N LYS A 45 -7.30 -6.11 6.88
CA LYS A 45 -7.61 -4.89 7.63
C LYS A 45 -8.00 -3.78 6.68
N SER A 46 -9.16 -3.17 6.93
CA SER A 46 -9.59 -2.01 6.16
C SER A 46 -8.61 -0.84 6.36
N PRO A 47 -8.19 -0.17 5.27
CA PRO A 47 -7.32 1.00 5.35
C PRO A 47 -7.96 2.20 6.06
N MET A 48 -9.28 2.19 6.27
CA MET A 48 -10.01 3.24 6.99
C MET A 48 -10.07 3.01 8.52
N THR A 49 -9.85 1.78 9.00
CA THR A 49 -10.10 1.41 10.41
C THR A 49 -8.82 1.39 11.27
N MET A 50 -7.63 1.33 10.65
CA MET A 50 -6.32 1.26 11.35
C MET A 50 -5.73 2.63 11.72
N GLY A 51 -6.26 3.73 11.19
CA GLY A 51 -6.08 5.04 11.81
C GLY A 51 -6.92 5.04 13.08
N GLY A 52 -6.28 4.88 14.24
CA GLY A 52 -6.96 4.89 15.51
C GLY A 52 -7.94 6.06 15.63
N GLN A 53 -8.91 5.91 16.52
CA GLN A 53 -9.86 6.96 16.90
C GLN A 53 -9.13 8.16 17.51
N VAL A 54 -8.42 8.92 16.68
CA VAL A 54 -7.99 10.27 16.98
C VAL A 54 -9.13 11.13 16.47
N SER A 55 -9.94 11.59 17.42
CA SER A 55 -10.88 12.70 17.24
C SER A 55 -10.10 13.89 16.66
N GLY A 56 -10.02 13.97 15.34
CA GLY A 56 -9.16 14.91 14.62
C GLY A 56 -9.46 14.82 13.13
N ASN A 57 -9.95 15.93 12.58
CA ASN A 57 -10.62 16.05 11.29
C ASN A 57 -9.68 15.98 10.06
N THR A 58 -8.71 15.07 10.02
CA THR A 58 -7.72 14.98 8.91
C THR A 58 -7.66 13.57 8.33
N GLY A 59 -8.21 13.38 7.14
CA GLY A 59 -8.23 12.09 6.42
C GLY A 59 -6.86 11.57 5.93
N GLU A 60 -5.76 12.10 6.48
CA GLU A 60 -4.37 11.78 6.13
C GLU A 60 -3.79 10.63 6.98
N THR A 61 -4.45 10.26 8.08
CA THR A 61 -3.90 9.38 9.13
C THR A 61 -4.27 7.90 8.98
N GLU A 62 -5.26 7.56 8.17
CA GLU A 62 -5.92 6.23 8.24
C GLU A 62 -5.08 5.11 7.58
N HIS A 63 -4.62 5.31 6.34
CA HIS A 63 -3.76 4.35 5.64
C HIS A 63 -2.30 4.37 6.14
N ARG A 64 -1.79 5.54 6.54
CA ARG A 64 -0.41 5.69 7.07
C ARG A 64 -0.17 4.81 8.29
N GLY A 65 -1.20 4.58 9.11
CA GLY A 65 -1.12 3.69 10.27
C GLY A 65 -0.83 2.23 9.89
N LEU A 66 -1.55 1.69 8.90
CA LEU A 66 -1.34 0.33 8.41
C LEU A 66 0.05 0.15 7.81
N VAL A 67 0.47 1.08 6.95
CA VAL A 67 1.80 1.02 6.31
C VAL A 67 2.91 1.12 7.34
N LYS A 68 2.80 2.06 8.28
CA LYS A 68 3.78 2.23 9.33
C LYS A 68 3.93 0.96 10.16
N TRP A 69 2.81 0.37 10.58
CA TRP A 69 2.81 -0.88 11.33
C TRP A 69 3.47 -2.03 10.56
N VAL A 70 3.18 -2.20 9.26
CA VAL A 70 3.83 -3.23 8.44
C VAL A 70 5.33 -2.96 8.28
N ARG A 71 5.75 -1.70 8.08
CA ARG A 71 7.18 -1.33 8.01
C ARG A 71 7.92 -1.62 9.31
N GLU A 72 7.31 -1.34 10.45
CA GLU A 72 7.88 -1.67 11.77
C GLU A 72 8.08 -3.18 11.93
N LYS A 73 7.12 -3.99 11.47
CA LYS A 73 7.25 -5.46 11.46
C LYS A 73 8.30 -5.98 10.49
N THR A 74 8.45 -5.33 9.34
CA THR A 74 9.45 -5.70 8.32
C THR A 74 10.88 -5.34 8.76
N ASN A 75 11.05 -4.21 9.46
CA ASN A 75 12.35 -3.68 9.91
C ASN A 75 12.76 -4.13 11.32
N GLY A 76 11.89 -4.86 12.03
CA GLY A 76 12.19 -5.38 13.35
C GLY A 76 13.38 -6.34 13.30
N ASP A 77 14.26 -6.26 14.31
CA ASP A 77 15.34 -7.22 14.54
C ASP A 77 14.73 -8.54 15.05
N HIS A 78 14.05 -9.24 14.15
CA HIS A 78 13.51 -10.55 14.39
C HIS A 78 14.46 -11.50 13.68
N GLY A 79 15.31 -12.19 14.44
CA GLY A 79 16.28 -13.17 13.94
C GLY A 79 15.67 -14.33 13.13
N GLN A 80 14.35 -14.29 12.85
CA GLN A 80 13.62 -15.19 11.97
C GLN A 80 12.70 -14.39 11.03
N LYS A 81 13.09 -14.32 9.75
CA LYS A 81 12.38 -13.62 8.67
C LYS A 81 10.95 -14.11 8.39
N GLU A 82 10.55 -15.29 8.87
CA GLU A 82 9.21 -15.84 8.60
C GLU A 82 8.16 -15.41 9.65
N LEU A 83 8.57 -15.10 10.88
CA LEU A 83 7.64 -14.81 11.96
C LEU A 83 6.84 -13.52 11.75
N TRP A 84 7.47 -12.47 11.20
CA TRP A 84 6.77 -11.20 10.99
C TRP A 84 5.67 -11.31 9.92
N LEU A 85 5.84 -12.17 8.91
CA LEU A 85 4.82 -12.42 7.89
C LEU A 85 3.58 -13.05 8.51
N GLU A 86 3.76 -14.03 9.39
CA GLU A 86 2.64 -14.66 10.10
C GLU A 86 1.88 -13.69 11.01
N GLU A 87 2.53 -12.63 11.49
CA GLU A 87 1.87 -11.58 12.29
C GLU A 87 1.01 -10.64 11.44
N ILE A 88 1.39 -10.41 10.18
CA ILE A 88 0.68 -9.48 9.30
C ILE A 88 -0.36 -10.15 8.41
N ILE A 89 -0.18 -11.41 8.05
CA ILE A 89 -1.09 -12.15 7.16
C ILE A 89 -2.43 -12.37 7.85
N ASP A 90 -3.51 -12.10 7.12
CA ASP A 90 -4.88 -12.38 7.53
C ASP A 90 -4.98 -13.84 8.06
N PRO A 91 -5.50 -14.05 9.29
CA PRO A 91 -5.75 -15.38 9.84
C PRO A 91 -6.43 -16.36 8.89
N VAL A 92 -7.33 -15.89 8.01
CA VAL A 92 -8.04 -16.71 7.02
C VAL A 92 -7.10 -17.30 5.95
N MET A 93 -5.97 -16.63 5.68
CA MET A 93 -4.95 -17.04 4.70
C MET A 93 -3.78 -17.81 5.31
N LYS A 94 -3.67 -17.88 6.64
CA LYS A 94 -2.60 -18.62 7.32
C LYS A 94 -2.59 -20.10 6.91
N GLY A 95 -1.41 -20.60 6.55
CA GLY A 95 -1.21 -21.97 6.07
C GLY A 95 -1.78 -22.27 4.67
N LYS A 96 -2.34 -21.27 3.98
CA LYS A 96 -2.92 -21.42 2.62
C LYS A 96 -2.18 -20.66 1.54
N CYS A 97 -1.14 -19.92 1.91
CA CYS A 97 -0.36 -19.08 1.01
C CYS A 97 1.13 -19.48 1.02
N ASP A 98 1.79 -19.24 -0.09
CA ASP A 98 3.25 -19.33 -0.22
C ASP A 98 3.87 -18.09 0.44
N LEU A 99 4.54 -18.28 1.58
CA LEU A 99 5.12 -17.19 2.38
C LEU A 99 6.15 -16.38 1.60
N ARG A 100 6.90 -17.01 0.67
CA ARG A 100 7.88 -16.30 -0.14
C ARG A 100 7.21 -15.39 -1.16
N LYS A 101 6.12 -15.84 -1.78
CA LYS A 101 5.31 -14.99 -2.67
C LYS A 101 4.64 -13.86 -1.88
N MET A 102 4.22 -14.14 -0.65
CA MET A 102 3.63 -13.13 0.22
C MET A 102 4.66 -12.06 0.64
N GLU A 103 5.91 -12.47 0.94
CA GLU A 103 7.01 -11.55 1.20
C GLU A 103 7.21 -10.57 0.03
N ILE A 104 7.30 -11.09 -1.20
CA ILE A 104 7.45 -10.28 -2.41
C ILE A 104 6.24 -9.34 -2.58
N LEU A 105 5.03 -9.85 -2.38
CA LEU A 105 3.81 -9.06 -2.51
C LEU A 105 3.77 -7.88 -1.53
N VAL A 106 4.15 -8.12 -0.27
CA VAL A 106 4.23 -7.08 0.77
C VAL A 106 5.31 -6.06 0.45
N GLN A 107 6.50 -6.49 0.01
CA GLN A 107 7.57 -5.58 -0.40
C GLN A 107 7.14 -4.68 -1.56
N VAL A 108 6.54 -5.26 -2.60
CA VAL A 108 6.02 -4.50 -3.74
C VAL A 108 4.92 -3.53 -3.30
N ALA A 109 4.03 -3.95 -2.40
CA ALA A 109 3.01 -3.05 -1.85
C ALA A 109 3.62 -1.88 -1.08
N LEU A 110 4.63 -2.11 -0.25
CA LEU A 110 5.34 -1.05 0.47
C LEU A 110 6.00 -0.03 -0.48
N GLU A 111 6.63 -0.49 -1.57
CA GLU A 111 7.21 0.37 -2.60
C GLU A 111 6.14 1.18 -3.35
N CYS A 112 4.98 0.58 -3.65
CA CYS A 112 3.85 1.29 -4.23
C CYS A 112 3.30 2.41 -3.32
N LEU A 113 3.57 2.31 -2.01
CA LEU A 113 3.08 3.19 -0.97
C LEU A 113 4.15 4.17 -0.47
N GLU A 114 5.24 4.35 -1.22
CA GLU A 114 6.20 5.43 -0.95
C GLU A 114 5.53 6.81 -1.04
N GLU A 115 5.88 7.69 -0.11
CA GLU A 115 5.36 9.06 -0.06
C GLU A 115 5.81 9.85 -1.30
N ASP A 116 7.09 9.69 -1.67
CA ASP A 116 7.60 10.21 -2.94
C ASP A 116 7.03 9.40 -4.11
N LYS A 117 6.16 10.05 -4.90
CA LYS A 117 5.52 9.45 -6.08
C LYS A 117 6.53 8.94 -7.11
N ASP A 118 7.72 9.53 -7.18
CA ASP A 118 8.74 9.17 -8.17
C ASP A 118 9.58 7.98 -7.69
N ALA A 119 9.62 7.72 -6.39
CA ALA A 119 10.19 6.51 -5.80
C ALA A 119 9.30 5.27 -5.97
N ARG A 120 7.97 5.45 -6.13
CA ARG A 120 7.05 4.34 -6.41
C ARG A 120 7.46 3.64 -7.71
N PRO A 121 7.21 2.34 -7.90
CA PRO A 121 7.40 1.67 -9.18
C PRO A 121 6.38 2.14 -10.22
N THR A 122 6.56 1.71 -11.47
CA THR A 122 5.51 1.72 -12.50
C THR A 122 4.69 0.43 -12.39
N MET A 123 3.43 0.44 -12.85
CA MET A 123 2.62 -0.78 -12.87
C MET A 123 3.28 -1.90 -13.69
N ARG A 124 4.05 -1.57 -14.72
CA ARG A 124 4.87 -2.54 -15.45
C ARG A 124 5.88 -3.23 -14.53
N GLN A 125 6.67 -2.45 -13.78
CA GLN A 125 7.65 -2.97 -12.82
C GLN A 125 6.99 -3.78 -11.71
N VAL A 126 5.80 -3.37 -11.24
CA VAL A 126 4.99 -4.16 -10.29
C VAL A 126 4.70 -5.55 -10.86
N ILE A 127 4.20 -5.63 -12.09
CA ILE A 127 3.86 -6.92 -12.71
C ILE A 127 5.12 -7.76 -12.97
N GLU A 128 6.22 -7.16 -13.44
CA GLU A 128 7.49 -7.84 -13.67
C GLU A 128 8.06 -8.49 -12.39
N ARG A 129 7.77 -7.93 -11.21
CA ARG A 129 8.17 -8.51 -9.92
C ARG A 129 7.22 -9.61 -9.43
N LEU A 130 5.93 -9.49 -9.73
CA LEU A 130 4.91 -10.42 -9.22
C LEU A 130 4.73 -11.66 -10.10
N LEU A 131 4.99 -11.56 -11.40
CA LEU A 131 4.84 -12.67 -12.33
C LEU A 131 6.19 -13.31 -12.68
N PRO A 132 6.30 -14.65 -12.61
CA PRO A 132 7.47 -15.34 -13.15
C PRO A 132 7.39 -15.39 -14.69
N GLY A 133 8.09 -14.48 -15.36
CA GLY A 133 8.31 -14.50 -16.81
C GLY A 133 8.13 -13.15 -17.51
N PRO A 134 8.69 -12.96 -18.73
CA PRO A 134 8.59 -11.69 -19.43
C PRO A 134 7.15 -11.36 -19.82
N LEU A 135 6.75 -10.10 -19.58
CA LEU A 135 5.56 -9.49 -20.16
C LEU A 135 5.67 -9.55 -21.69
N LYS A 136 4.87 -10.41 -22.33
CA LYS A 136 4.76 -10.49 -23.79
C LYS A 136 3.81 -9.42 -24.33
#